data_AF-E3ELB3-F1
#
_entry.id   AF-E3ELB3-F1
#
_cell.length_a   1.000
_cell.length_b   1.000
_cell.length_c   1.000
_cell.angle_alpha   90.00
_cell.angle_beta   90.00
_cell.angle_gamma   90.00
#
_symmetry.space_group_name_H-M   'P 1'
#
loop_
_entity.id
_entity.type
_entity.pdbx_description
1 polymer ?
#
loop_
_entity_poly.entity_id
_entity_poly.type
_entity_poly.pdbx_seq_one_letter_code
_entity_poly.pdbx_strand_id
1 'polypeptide(L)'
;MPFMNPIAVDNPFYAMGGMHKIARGISGHLVEEPNNSVCIPAFYAIVTGKGHTGRFIDDLKAKYRIVRFPSIINPVLEGMLERRGFKKKRQYVEVLKGKTEVYVWSATI
;
A
#
# COMPACT_ATOMS: atom_id res chain seq x y z
N MET A 1 1.72 -26.87 8.88
CA MET A 1 0.84 -25.99 8.09
C MET A 1 1.00 -24.58 8.63
N PRO A 2 1.31 -23.55 7.84
CA PRO A 2 1.43 -22.20 8.38
C PRO A 2 0.03 -21.70 8.78
N PHE A 3 -0.09 -21.18 9.99
CA PHE A 3 -1.31 -20.59 10.53
C PHE A 3 -1.62 -19.30 9.77
N MET A 4 -2.51 -19.39 8.79
CA MET A 4 -3.07 -18.25 8.08
C MET A 4 -4.16 -17.64 8.97
N ASN A 5 -3.95 -16.41 9.42
CA ASN A 5 -4.85 -15.71 10.34
C ASN A 5 -6.22 -15.50 9.65
N PRO A 6 -7.35 -15.97 10.21
CA PRO A 6 -8.67 -15.94 9.56
C PRO A 6 -9.17 -14.53 9.18
N ILE A 7 -8.58 -13.48 9.75
CA ILE A 7 -8.86 -12.07 9.42
C ILE A 7 -8.56 -11.74 7.94
N ALA A 8 -7.65 -12.48 7.29
CA ALA A 8 -7.30 -12.25 5.89
C ALA A 8 -8.34 -12.79 4.88
N VAL A 9 -9.26 -13.67 5.32
CA VAL A 9 -10.21 -14.37 4.44
C VAL A 9 -11.54 -13.61 4.31
N ASP A 10 -11.92 -12.78 5.29
CA ASP A 10 -13.15 -11.96 5.30
C ASP A 10 -12.93 -10.51 4.87
N ASN A 11 -11.78 -10.24 4.25
CA ASN A 11 -11.45 -8.95 3.73
C ASN A 11 -11.79 -8.92 2.22
N PRO A 12 -12.81 -8.16 1.77
CA PRO A 12 -13.19 -8.12 0.35
C PRO A 12 -12.08 -7.60 -0.58
N PHE A 13 -10.96 -7.12 -0.02
CA PHE A 13 -9.76 -6.72 -0.76
C PHE A 13 -8.70 -7.84 -0.90
N TYR A 14 -8.83 -8.93 -0.13
CA TYR A 14 -7.99 -10.14 -0.24
C TYR A 14 -8.80 -11.36 -0.71
N ALA A 15 -10.10 -11.38 -0.42
CA ALA A 15 -11.05 -12.38 -0.87
C ALA A 15 -11.77 -11.89 -2.13
N MET A 16 -11.50 -12.61 -3.23
CA MET A 16 -12.10 -12.50 -4.55
C MET A 16 -11.43 -11.53 -5.55
N GLY A 17 -10.59 -12.09 -6.41
CA GLY A 17 -10.66 -11.74 -7.84
C GLY A 17 -9.54 -10.90 -8.44
N GLY A 18 -8.28 -11.23 -8.19
CA GLY A 18 -7.16 -10.86 -9.07
C GLY A 18 -6.44 -9.56 -8.71
N MET A 19 -5.13 -9.65 -8.49
CA MET A 19 -4.29 -8.45 -8.43
C MET A 19 -4.28 -7.80 -9.82
N HIS A 20 -4.84 -6.61 -9.94
CA HIS A 20 -4.91 -5.89 -11.22
C HIS A 20 -3.65 -5.09 -11.47
N LYS A 21 -3.35 -4.83 -12.74
CA LYS A 21 -2.26 -3.94 -13.13
C LYS A 21 -2.63 -2.50 -12.76
N ILE A 22 -2.01 -1.97 -11.71
CA ILE A 22 -2.27 -0.62 -11.20
C ILE A 22 -1.28 0.42 -11.74
N ALA A 23 -0.09 0.00 -12.16
CA ALA A 23 0.88 0.85 -12.83
C ALA A 23 1.82 0.03 -13.72
N ARG A 24 2.74 0.72 -14.43
CA ARG A 24 3.72 0.04 -15.30
C ARG A 24 4.65 -0.83 -14.45
N GLY A 25 4.51 -2.15 -14.59
CA GLY A 25 5.33 -3.12 -13.88
C GLY A 25 4.88 -3.37 -12.44
N ILE A 26 3.70 -2.86 -12.03
CA ILE A 26 3.13 -3.04 -10.70
C ILE A 26 1.72 -3.62 -10.83
N SER A 27 1.45 -4.66 -10.04
CA SER A 27 0.11 -5.22 -9.86
C SER A 27 -0.26 -5.20 -8.39
N GLY A 28 -1.52 -4.97 -8.08
CA GLY A 28 -1.99 -4.87 -6.69
C GLY A 28 -3.42 -4.37 -6.59
N HIS A 29 -3.74 -3.91 -5.38
CA HIS A 29 -5.03 -3.31 -5.04
C HIS A 29 -4.81 -1.87 -4.61
N LEU A 30 -5.53 -0.97 -5.26
CA LEU A 30 -5.55 0.45 -4.96
C LEU A 30 -6.98 0.81 -4.57
N VAL A 31 -7.14 1.35 -3.37
CA VAL A 31 -8.42 1.77 -2.82
C VAL A 31 -8.40 3.28 -2.68
N GLU A 32 -9.19 3.96 -3.52
CA GLU A 32 -9.38 5.40 -3.38
C GLU A 32 -10.29 5.67 -2.17
N GLU A 33 -9.86 6.60 -1.33
CA GLU A 33 -10.53 7.05 -0.13
C GLU A 33 -10.95 8.53 -0.30
N PRO A 34 -11.93 9.03 0.48
CA PRO A 34 -12.35 10.43 0.42
C PRO A 34 -11.19 11.42 0.59
N ASN A 35 -11.39 12.67 0.18
CA ASN A 35 -10.39 13.75 0.29
C ASN A 35 -9.11 13.53 -0.55
N ASN A 36 -9.26 12.93 -1.73
CA ASN A 36 -8.15 12.61 -2.63
C ASN A 36 -7.06 11.79 -1.91
N SER A 37 -7.49 10.80 -1.13
CA SER A 37 -6.59 9.90 -0.41
C SER A 37 -6.62 8.50 -1.02
N VAL A 38 -5.56 7.74 -0.82
CA VAL A 38 -5.44 6.40 -1.37
C VAL A 38 -4.82 5.45 -0.35
N CYS A 39 -5.38 4.26 -0.26
CA CYS A 39 -4.88 3.15 0.54
C CYS A 39 -4.48 1.99 -0.39
N ILE A 40 -3.26 1.50 -0.24
CA ILE A 40 -2.71 0.43 -1.07
C ILE A 40 -2.36 -0.73 -0.16
N PRO A 41 -3.33 -1.63 0.13
CA PRO A 41 -3.13 -2.71 1.08
C PRO A 41 -2.16 -3.80 0.60
N ALA A 42 -2.08 -4.00 -0.72
CA ALA A 42 -1.17 -4.97 -1.31
C ALA A 42 -0.76 -4.54 -2.71
N PHE A 43 0.53 -4.62 -3.00
CA PHE A 43 1.06 -4.50 -4.35
C PHE A 43 2.39 -5.25 -4.48
N TYR A 44 2.74 -5.63 -5.70
CA TYR A 44 4.03 -6.22 -6.01
C TYR A 44 4.55 -5.70 -7.35
N ALA A 45 5.87 -5.71 -7.51
CA ALA A 45 6.51 -5.45 -8.78
C ALA A 45 6.59 -6.75 -9.59
N ILE A 46 6.13 -6.72 -10.84
CA ILE A 46 6.21 -7.85 -11.77
C ILE A 46 7.67 -8.21 -12.05
N VAL A 47 8.54 -7.20 -12.12
CA VAL A 47 9.98 -7.36 -12.31
C VAL A 47 10.73 -6.50 -11.31
N THR A 48 11.58 -7.13 -10.50
CA THR A 48 12.45 -6.45 -9.52
C THR A 48 13.62 -5.74 -10.22
N GLY A 49 14.24 -4.76 -9.56
CA GLY A 49 15.44 -4.08 -10.07
C GLY A 49 15.21 -3.03 -11.17
N LYS A 50 14.00 -2.88 -11.73
CA LYS A 50 13.70 -1.90 -12.79
C LYS A 50 13.22 -0.53 -12.30
N GLY A 51 13.21 -0.30 -10.99
CA GLY A 51 12.77 0.97 -10.39
C GLY A 51 11.27 1.26 -10.51
N HIS A 52 10.45 0.30 -10.96
CA HIS A 52 9.00 0.47 -11.11
C HIS A 52 8.30 0.87 -9.80
N THR A 53 8.68 0.26 -8.69
CA THR A 53 8.12 0.57 -7.37
C THR A 53 8.39 2.01 -6.95
N GLY A 54 9.61 2.49 -7.17
CA GLY A 54 9.97 3.87 -6.84
C GLY A 54 9.14 4.87 -7.63
N ARG A 55 9.08 4.70 -8.97
CA ARG A 55 8.26 5.54 -9.86
C ARG A 55 6.79 5.50 -9.48
N PHE A 56 6.26 4.32 -9.18
CA PHE A 56 4.87 4.18 -8.75
C PHE A 56 4.58 4.98 -7.47
N ILE A 57 5.46 4.92 -6.46
CA ILE A 57 5.29 5.71 -5.24
C ILE A 57 5.35 7.22 -5.55
N ASP A 58 6.26 7.63 -6.43
CA ASP A 58 6.43 9.04 -6.81
C ASP A 58 5.19 9.55 -7.60
N ASP A 59 4.62 8.73 -8.49
CA ASP A 59 3.37 9.01 -9.22
C ASP A 59 2.17 9.15 -8.27
N LEU A 60 2.08 8.30 -7.24
CA LEU A 60 1.01 8.39 -6.24
C LEU A 60 1.06 9.71 -5.47
N LYS A 61 2.25 10.19 -5.13
CA LYS A 61 2.44 11.48 -4.46
C LYS A 61 2.03 12.67 -5.35
N ALA A 62 2.17 12.52 -6.67
CA ALA A 62 1.73 13.54 -7.60
C ALA A 62 0.19 13.56 -7.79
N LYS A 63 -0.46 12.39 -7.70
CA LYS A 63 -1.90 12.24 -7.94
C LYS A 63 -2.77 12.45 -6.69
N TYR A 64 -2.32 11.95 -5.55
CA TYR A 64 -3.11 11.93 -4.31
C TYR A 64 -2.53 12.89 -3.28
N ARG A 65 -3.40 13.43 -2.43
CA ARG A 65 -3.01 14.30 -1.32
C ARG A 65 -2.49 13.50 -0.12
N ILE A 66 -3.03 12.30 0.09
CA ILE A 66 -2.65 11.39 1.17
C ILE A 66 -2.49 9.99 0.59
N VAL A 67 -1.37 9.33 0.89
CA VAL A 67 -1.06 7.98 0.45
C VAL A 67 -0.77 7.11 1.67
N ARG A 68 -1.43 5.94 1.76
CA ARG A 68 -1.33 5.01 2.88
C ARG A 68 -0.92 3.62 2.40
N PHE A 69 0.11 3.07 3.05
CA PHE A 69 0.57 1.70 2.84
C PHE A 69 0.50 0.94 4.17
N PRO A 70 -0.54 0.14 4.41
CA PRO A 70 -0.65 -0.65 5.63
C PRO A 70 0.16 -1.95 5.52
N SER A 71 0.65 -2.43 6.67
CA SER A 71 1.23 -3.78 6.82
C SER A 71 2.39 -4.09 5.86
N ILE A 72 3.34 -3.16 5.71
CA ILE A 72 4.55 -3.40 4.91
C ILE A 72 5.48 -4.36 5.67
N ILE A 73 5.73 -5.54 5.08
CA ILE A 73 6.59 -6.60 5.67
C ILE A 73 8.02 -6.52 5.11
N ASN A 74 8.20 -5.94 3.92
CA ASN A 74 9.49 -5.93 3.22
C ASN A 74 10.36 -4.75 3.70
N PRO A 75 11.51 -5.00 4.38
CA PRO A 75 12.35 -3.92 4.94
C PRO A 75 12.97 -3.03 3.87
N VAL A 76 13.19 -3.54 2.65
CA VAL A 76 13.67 -2.73 1.52
C VAL A 76 12.62 -1.70 1.10
N LEU A 77 11.35 -2.09 1.13
CA LEU A 77 10.23 -1.20 0.83
C LEU A 77 10.00 -0.21 1.97
N GLU A 78 10.14 -0.63 3.23
CA GLU A 78 10.09 0.29 4.39
C GLU A 78 11.11 1.42 4.24
N GLY A 79 12.39 1.08 4.04
CA GLY A 79 13.43 2.09 3.84
C GLY A 79 13.21 2.95 2.59
N MET A 80 12.56 2.40 1.55
CA MET A 80 12.19 3.16 0.35
C MET A 80 11.09 4.20 0.63
N LEU A 81 10.10 3.85 1.44
CA LEU A 81 9.00 4.72 1.86
C LEU A 81 9.50 5.82 2.80
N GLU A 82 10.31 5.47 3.79
CA GLU A 82 10.88 6.44 4.74
C GLU A 82 11.71 7.51 4.01
N ARG A 83 12.60 7.12 3.09
CA ARG A 83 13.37 8.06 2.25
C ARG A 83 12.50 8.96 1.37
N ARG A 84 11.26 8.56 1.09
CA ARG A 84 10.28 9.34 0.30
C ARG A 84 9.36 10.21 1.16
N GLY A 85 9.61 10.27 2.46
CA GLY A 85 8.89 11.12 3.41
C GLY A 85 7.62 10.48 3.98
N PHE A 86 7.43 9.16 3.83
CA PHE A 86 6.36 8.46 4.53
C PHE A 86 6.72 8.33 6.01
N LYS A 87 5.73 8.56 6.88
CA LYS A 87 5.87 8.39 8.33
C LYS A 87 5.09 7.17 8.78
N LYS A 88 5.75 6.30 9.55
CA LYS A 88 5.12 5.14 10.19
C LYS A 88 4.17 5.59 11.29
N LYS A 89 2.91 5.18 11.22
CA LYS A 89 1.87 5.48 12.22
C LYS A 89 1.06 4.22 12.52
N ARG A 90 0.63 4.05 13.76
CA ARG A 90 -0.32 2.98 14.11
C ARG A 90 -1.74 3.51 13.92
N GLN A 91 -2.45 2.97 12.93
CA GLN A 91 -3.80 3.42 12.58
C GLN A 91 -4.75 2.24 12.42
N TYR A 92 -6.03 2.49 12.69
CA TYR A 92 -7.07 1.55 12.30
C TYR A 92 -7.28 1.68 10.79
N VAL A 93 -7.18 0.57 10.08
CA VAL A 93 -7.36 0.51 8.63
C VAL A 93 -8.66 -0.23 8.39
N GLU A 94 -9.66 0.49 7.88
CA GLU A 94 -11.00 -0.07 7.64
C GLU A 94 -10.94 -1.26 6.68
N VAL A 95 -10.14 -1.14 5.62
CA VAL A 95 -9.86 -2.20 4.66
C VAL A 95 -9.39 -3.46 5.39
N LEU A 96 -8.47 -3.37 6.34
CA LEU A 96 -7.94 -4.53 7.08
C LEU A 96 -8.75 -4.94 8.30
N LYS A 97 -9.84 -4.21 8.63
CA LYS A 97 -10.64 -4.37 9.85
C LYS A 97 -9.78 -4.48 11.12
N GLY A 98 -8.67 -3.73 11.19
CA GLY A 98 -7.68 -3.90 12.27
C GLY A 98 -6.75 -2.70 12.47
N LYS A 99 -6.15 -2.61 13.68
CA LYS A 99 -5.08 -1.66 13.99
C LYS A 99 -3.75 -2.22 13.52
N THR A 100 -3.15 -1.60 12.51
CA THR A 100 -1.84 -2.00 11.98
C THR A 100 -0.90 -0.81 11.88
N GLU A 101 0.34 -1.10 11.54
CA GLU A 101 1.32 -0.09 11.16
C GLU A 101 1.07 0.34 9.72
N VAL A 102 0.95 1.64 9.51
CA VAL A 102 0.66 2.26 8.23
C VAL A 102 1.72 3.31 7.95
N TYR A 103 2.37 3.19 6.80
CA TYR A 103 3.22 4.24 6.27
C TYR A 103 2.34 5.27 5.58
N VAL A 104 2.33 6.49 6.11
CA VAL A 104 1.47 7.57 5.63
C VAL A 104 2.32 8.69 5.08
N TRP A 105 2.02 9.10 3.86
CA TRP A 105 2.51 10.36 3.29
C TRP A 105 1.32 11.31 3.10
N SER A 106 1.56 12.59 3.34
CA SER A 106 0.59 13.66 3.13
C SER A 106 1.30 14.85 2.50
N ALA A 107 0.73 15.42 1.45
CA ALA A 107 1.16 16.71 0.94
C ALA A 107 0.87 17.78 2.02
N THR A 108 1.92 18.43 2.51
CA THR A 108 1.79 19.65 3.32
C THR A 108 1.31 20.75 2.37
N ILE A 109 0.14 21.34 2.65
CA ILE A 109 -0.29 22.58 1.98
C ILE A 109 0.64 23.70 2.40
#